data_AF-A0A8B0SR67-F1
#
_entry.id   AF-A0A8B0SR67-F1
#
_cell.length_a   1.000
_cell.length_b   1.000
_cell.length_c   1.000
_cell.angle_alpha   90.00
_cell.angle_beta   90.00
_cell.angle_gamma   90.00
#
_symmetry.space_group_name_H-M   'P 1'
#
loop_
_entity.id
_entity.type
_entity.pdbx_description
1 polymer ?
#
loop_
_entity_poly.entity_id
_entity_poly.type
_entity_poly.pdbx_seq_one_letter_code
_entity_poly.pdbx_strand_id
1 'polypeptide(L)'
;MSTPKIAASTCPSAPPEIGSSLLGIVQDNGSVAYLSPNIKLTQALLDDFSKQGIATGKRLRFSGSCMKEDCVQWEAEHCGLADVAVAMKANLPEANTALPKCGIRDTCRWFFQDKKDACLVCKYVIRDPS
;
A
#
# COMPACT_ATOMS: atom_id res chain seq x y z
N MET A 1 10.91 29.39 7.94
CA MET A 1 9.72 28.63 8.37
C MET A 1 10.01 27.17 8.10
N SER A 2 10.30 26.37 9.12
CA SER A 2 10.63 24.95 8.94
C SER A 2 9.35 24.18 8.60
N THR A 3 9.30 23.60 7.42
CA THR A 3 8.22 22.71 6.98
C THR A 3 8.04 21.59 8.02
N PRO A 4 6.82 21.26 8.47
CA PRO A 4 6.62 20.13 9.37
C PRO A 4 7.16 18.87 8.68
N LYS A 5 8.08 18.16 9.35
CA LYS A 5 8.54 16.85 8.90
C LYS A 5 7.36 15.90 9.06
N ILE A 6 6.58 15.71 7.99
CA ILE A 6 5.46 14.76 7.98
C ILE A 6 6.03 13.39 8.36
N ALA A 7 5.57 12.82 9.47
CA ALA A 7 6.04 11.54 9.94
C ALA A 7 5.53 10.42 9.01
N ALA A 8 6.34 9.40 8.82
CA ALA A 8 6.00 8.16 8.13
C ALA A 8 4.89 7.41 8.90
N SER A 9 3.64 7.74 8.62
CA SER A 9 2.46 7.33 9.40
C SER A 9 1.52 6.40 8.66
N THR A 10 1.69 6.20 7.35
CA THR A 10 0.79 5.40 6.53
C THR A 10 1.45 4.12 6.01
N CYS A 11 0.82 2.97 6.23
CA CYS A 11 1.16 1.69 5.63
C CYS A 11 0.45 1.55 4.26
N PRO A 12 1.16 1.23 3.16
CA PRO A 12 0.55 0.97 1.84
C PRO A 12 0.03 -0.47 1.67
N SER A 13 0.06 -1.26 2.75
CA SER A 13 -0.29 -2.69 2.76
C SER A 13 -1.18 -3.03 3.96
N ALA A 14 -2.06 -2.10 4.33
CA ALA A 14 -2.97 -2.28 5.47
C ALA A 14 -4.01 -3.39 5.19
N PRO A 15 -4.53 -4.06 6.21
CA PRO A 15 -5.66 -4.98 6.06
C PRO A 15 -6.95 -4.24 5.64
N PRO A 16 -7.95 -4.93 5.06
CA PRO A 16 -9.24 -4.36 4.65
C PRO A 16 -10.15 -4.10 5.86
N GLU A 17 -9.68 -3.29 6.81
CA GLU A 17 -10.37 -2.99 8.07
C GLU A 17 -10.92 -1.57 8.09
N ILE A 18 -11.96 -1.34 8.91
CA ILE A 18 -12.55 -0.02 9.10
C ILE A 18 -11.48 0.99 9.54
N GLY A 19 -11.46 2.16 8.90
CA GLY A 19 -10.43 3.19 9.08
C GLY A 19 -9.33 3.17 8.02
N SER A 20 -9.16 2.03 7.33
CA SER A 20 -8.33 1.95 6.13
C SER A 20 -8.95 2.72 4.96
N SER A 21 -8.15 2.93 3.93
CA SER A 21 -8.52 3.59 2.70
C SER A 21 -8.22 2.67 1.53
N LEU A 22 -9.14 2.60 0.56
CA LEU A 22 -8.91 1.94 -0.70
C LEU A 22 -7.84 2.73 -1.47
N LEU A 23 -6.65 2.13 -1.54
CA LEU A 23 -5.48 2.67 -2.21
C LEU A 23 -5.53 2.38 -3.72
N GLY A 24 -6.05 1.23 -4.11
CA GLY A 24 -6.11 0.82 -5.50
C GLY A 24 -6.85 -0.50 -5.75
N ILE A 25 -6.99 -0.82 -7.02
CA ILE A 25 -7.66 -2.03 -7.51
C ILE A 25 -6.63 -2.91 -8.21
N VAL A 26 -6.58 -4.19 -7.84
CA VAL A 26 -5.72 -5.17 -8.49
C VAL A 26 -6.24 -5.45 -9.89
N GLN A 27 -5.37 -5.28 -10.87
CA GLN A 27 -5.62 -5.51 -12.29
C GLN A 27 -5.25 -6.95 -12.68
N ASP A 28 -5.76 -7.42 -13.81
CA ASP A 28 -5.51 -8.79 -14.28
C ASP A 28 -4.04 -9.05 -14.61
N ASN A 29 -3.26 -8.00 -14.90
CA ASN A 29 -1.81 -8.09 -15.11
C ASN A 29 -0.98 -8.12 -13.80
N GLY A 30 -1.62 -8.26 -12.64
CA GLY A 30 -0.96 -8.30 -11.33
C GLY A 30 -0.46 -6.94 -10.82
N SER A 31 -0.75 -5.84 -11.51
CA SER A 31 -0.48 -4.49 -11.02
C SER A 31 -1.67 -3.92 -10.24
N VAL A 32 -1.43 -2.89 -9.44
CA VAL A 32 -2.45 -2.14 -8.74
C VAL A 32 -2.68 -0.82 -9.48
N ALA A 33 -3.92 -0.57 -9.90
CA ALA A 33 -4.37 0.73 -10.37
C ALA A 33 -4.72 1.62 -9.16
N TYR A 34 -3.95 2.69 -8.95
CA TYR A 34 -4.09 3.54 -7.76
C TYR A 34 -5.28 4.49 -7.91
N LEU A 35 -6.03 4.66 -6.83
CA LEU A 35 -7.11 5.65 -6.75
C LEU A 35 -6.57 6.96 -6.17
N SER A 36 -6.96 8.09 -6.73
CA SER A 36 -6.61 9.41 -6.21
C SER A 36 -7.79 10.37 -6.43
N PRO A 37 -8.44 10.87 -5.36
CA PRO A 37 -8.17 10.61 -3.94
C PRO A 37 -8.46 9.15 -3.53
N ASN A 38 -7.87 8.69 -2.42
CA ASN A 38 -8.23 7.38 -1.85
C ASN A 38 -9.63 7.43 -1.22
N ILE A 39 -10.37 6.32 -1.30
CA ILE A 39 -11.74 6.21 -0.75
C ILE A 39 -11.65 5.61 0.65
N LYS A 40 -12.29 6.21 1.66
CA LYS A 40 -12.32 5.62 3.01
C LYS A 40 -13.16 4.35 3.03
N LEU A 41 -12.64 3.29 3.65
CA LEU A 41 -13.39 2.06 3.86
C LEU A 41 -14.35 2.25 5.04
N THR A 42 -15.62 2.41 4.71
CA THR A 42 -16.72 2.46 5.67
C THR A 42 -17.32 1.07 5.85
N GLN A 43 -18.11 0.89 6.91
CA GLN A 43 -18.84 -0.38 7.13
C GLN A 43 -19.77 -0.68 5.96
N ALA A 44 -20.53 0.32 5.50
CA ALA A 44 -21.43 0.16 4.35
C ALA A 44 -20.69 -0.31 3.09
N LEU A 45 -19.51 0.26 2.80
CA LEU A 45 -18.72 -0.15 1.63
C LEU A 45 -18.16 -1.57 1.78
N LEU A 46 -17.73 -1.93 2.98
CA LEU A 46 -17.27 -3.29 3.28
C LEU A 46 -18.41 -4.31 3.13
N ASP A 47 -19.60 -3.98 3.61
CA ASP A 47 -20.80 -4.82 3.47
C ASP A 47 -21.18 -4.98 2.00
N ASP A 48 -21.09 -3.92 1.20
CA ASP A 48 -21.38 -3.96 -0.23
C ASP A 48 -20.37 -4.81 -1.00
N PHE A 49 -19.08 -4.75 -0.64
CA PHE A 49 -18.07 -5.66 -1.18
C PHE A 49 -18.38 -7.11 -0.83
N SER A 50 -18.78 -7.38 0.42
CA SER A 50 -19.17 -8.72 0.85
C SER A 50 -20.39 -9.25 0.08
N LYS A 51 -21.44 -8.44 -0.07
CA LYS A 51 -22.67 -8.80 -0.82
C LYS A 51 -22.38 -9.11 -2.28
N GLN A 52 -21.44 -8.39 -2.88
CA GLN A 52 -21.02 -8.59 -4.27
C GLN A 52 -19.98 -9.72 -4.44
N GLY A 53 -19.59 -10.40 -3.35
CA GLY A 53 -18.59 -11.47 -3.41
C GLY A 53 -17.18 -10.98 -3.78
N ILE A 54 -16.88 -9.70 -3.54
CA ILE A 54 -15.56 -9.14 -3.85
C ILE A 54 -14.56 -9.64 -2.81
N ALA A 55 -13.58 -10.43 -3.26
CA ALA A 55 -12.45 -10.87 -2.44
C ALA A 55 -11.52 -9.67 -2.14
N THR A 56 -11.86 -8.86 -1.14
CA THR A 56 -11.19 -7.59 -0.82
C THR A 56 -9.69 -7.75 -0.62
N GLY A 57 -9.23 -8.82 0.02
CA GLY A 57 -7.81 -9.12 0.20
C GLY A 57 -7.04 -9.30 -1.11
N LYS A 58 -7.68 -9.88 -2.14
CA LYS A 58 -7.04 -10.27 -3.42
C LYS A 58 -7.27 -9.27 -4.55
N ARG A 59 -8.40 -8.56 -4.53
CA ARG A 59 -8.86 -7.68 -5.63
C ARG A 59 -8.66 -6.20 -5.32
N LEU A 60 -8.46 -5.84 -4.05
CA LEU A 60 -8.34 -4.46 -3.61
C LEU A 60 -7.07 -4.27 -2.78
N ARG A 61 -6.46 -3.10 -2.89
CA ARG A 61 -5.28 -2.68 -2.11
C ARG A 61 -5.70 -1.61 -1.13
N PHE A 62 -5.32 -1.75 0.13
CA PHE A 62 -5.66 -0.80 1.19
C PHE A 62 -4.43 -0.12 1.79
N SER A 63 -4.62 1.12 2.21
CA SER A 63 -3.70 1.91 3.02
C SER A 63 -4.31 2.22 4.38
N GLY A 64 -3.49 2.41 5.41
CA GLY A 64 -3.96 2.63 6.77
C GLY A 64 -2.84 3.12 7.67
N SER A 65 -3.11 3.27 8.97
CA SER A 65 -2.07 3.66 9.94
C SER A 65 -0.93 2.63 9.98
N CYS A 66 0.31 3.10 10.00
CA CYS A 66 1.48 2.24 10.18
C CYS A 66 1.61 1.88 11.67
N MET A 67 1.44 0.60 11.98
CA MET A 67 1.47 0.06 13.35
C MET A 67 2.89 -0.04 13.94
N LYS A 68 3.94 0.11 13.12
CA LYS A 68 5.35 0.00 13.53
C LYS A 68 5.60 -1.27 14.35
N GLU A 69 6.09 -1.15 15.58
CA GLU A 69 6.43 -2.25 16.49
C GLU A 69 5.28 -3.23 16.74
N ASP A 70 4.02 -2.80 16.60
CA ASP A 70 2.85 -3.68 16.71
C ASP A 70 2.57 -4.48 15.42
N CYS A 71 3.34 -4.28 14.35
CA CYS A 71 3.21 -4.99 13.08
C CYS A 71 4.16 -6.19 13.03
N VAL A 72 3.64 -7.37 12.68
CA VAL A 72 4.44 -8.60 12.49
C VAL A 72 5.52 -8.49 11.40
N GLN A 73 5.42 -7.49 10.52
CA GLN A 73 6.39 -7.22 9.46
C GLN A 73 7.45 -6.17 9.85
N TRP A 74 7.43 -5.72 11.10
CA TRP A 74 8.34 -4.68 11.59
C TRP A 74 9.63 -5.31 12.10
N GLU A 75 10.75 -4.77 11.64
CA GLU A 75 12.08 -5.27 11.95
C GLU A 75 12.91 -4.13 12.53
N ALA A 76 13.27 -4.22 13.81
CA ALA A 76 13.95 -3.17 14.56
C ALA A 76 13.27 -1.79 14.45
N GLU A 77 13.72 -0.94 13.51
CA GLU A 77 13.24 0.43 13.31
C GLU A 77 12.62 0.69 11.92
N HIS A 78 12.37 -0.37 11.13
CA HIS A 78 11.89 -0.25 9.76
C HIS A 78 10.91 -1.37 9.37
N CYS A 79 10.32 -1.27 8.18
CA CYS A 79 9.36 -2.22 7.68
C CYS A 79 10.08 -3.31 6.86
N GLY A 80 10.21 -4.52 7.42
CA GLY A 80 10.81 -5.68 6.74
C GLY A 80 10.09 -6.05 5.44
N LEU A 81 8.76 -5.89 5.39
CA LEU A 81 8.01 -6.12 4.15
C LEU A 81 8.39 -5.13 3.04
N ALA A 82 8.79 -3.91 3.38
CA ALA A 82 9.27 -2.95 2.39
C ALA A 82 10.60 -3.42 1.78
N ASP A 83 11.50 -3.97 2.61
CA ASP A 83 12.79 -4.49 2.13
C ASP A 83 12.59 -5.67 1.19
N VAL A 84 11.70 -6.61 1.56
CA VAL A 84 11.33 -7.74 0.70
C VAL A 84 10.79 -7.24 -0.63
N ALA A 85 9.90 -6.24 -0.61
CA ALA A 85 9.34 -5.68 -1.84
C ALA A 85 10.42 -5.03 -2.71
N VAL A 86 11.33 -4.24 -2.12
CA VAL A 86 12.41 -3.55 -2.83
C VAL A 86 13.41 -4.55 -3.42
N ALA A 87 13.72 -5.64 -2.73
CA ALA A 87 14.58 -6.70 -3.25
C ALA A 87 14.02 -7.34 -4.53
N MET A 88 12.69 -7.36 -4.70
CA MET A 88 12.04 -7.87 -5.92
C MET A 88 12.11 -6.89 -7.12
N LYS A 89 12.65 -5.69 -6.95
CA LYS A 89 12.78 -4.69 -8.02
C LYS A 89 13.54 -5.21 -9.24
N ALA A 90 14.53 -6.08 -9.04
CA ALA A 90 15.31 -6.70 -10.12
C ALA A 90 14.46 -7.55 -11.08
N ASN A 91 13.27 -7.98 -10.65
CA ASN A 91 12.35 -8.78 -11.46
C ASN A 91 11.35 -7.92 -12.26
N LEU A 92 11.41 -6.58 -12.13
CA LEU A 92 10.50 -5.69 -12.84
C LEU A 92 10.94 -5.49 -14.31
N PRO A 93 9.99 -5.36 -15.25
CA PRO A 93 10.31 -5.00 -16.63
C PRO A 93 11.02 -3.63 -16.71
N GLU A 94 12.09 -3.52 -17.51
CA GLU A 94 12.91 -2.28 -17.65
C GLU A 94 12.10 -1.04 -18.05
N ALA A 95 11.03 -1.20 -18.82
CA ALA A 95 10.17 -0.11 -19.30
C ALA A 95 9.40 0.63 -18.18
N ASN A 96 9.56 0.21 -16.92
CA ASN A 96 8.60 0.50 -15.87
C ASN A 96 9.12 1.47 -14.80
N THR A 97 9.78 2.54 -15.24
CA THR A 97 10.43 3.53 -14.36
C THR A 97 9.51 4.67 -13.91
N ALA A 98 8.32 4.78 -14.50
CA ALA A 98 7.31 5.78 -14.15
C ALA A 98 6.57 5.39 -12.87
N LEU A 99 6.47 6.34 -11.94
CA LEU A 99 5.74 6.18 -10.70
C LEU A 99 4.26 6.50 -10.88
N PRO A 100 3.33 5.68 -10.35
CA PRO A 100 1.91 6.01 -10.36
C PRO A 100 1.63 7.24 -9.47
N LYS A 101 0.53 7.96 -9.73
CA LYS A 101 0.03 8.95 -8.76
C LYS A 101 -0.44 8.20 -7.51
N CYS A 102 0.18 8.48 -6.36
CA CYS A 102 -0.09 7.78 -5.11
C CYS A 102 -0.53 8.80 -4.04
N GLY A 103 -1.78 8.66 -3.57
CA GLY A 103 -2.40 9.61 -2.63
C GLY A 103 -1.80 9.62 -1.22
N ILE A 104 -0.94 8.66 -0.88
CA ILE A 104 -0.30 8.55 0.44
C ILE A 104 1.21 8.76 0.39
N ARG A 105 1.79 9.11 -0.77
CA ARG A 105 3.26 9.15 -0.94
C ARG A 105 3.95 9.98 0.14
N ASP A 106 3.37 11.13 0.48
CA ASP A 106 3.94 12.09 1.43
C ASP A 106 3.88 11.64 2.89
N THR A 107 3.15 10.56 3.20
CA THR A 107 3.03 9.96 4.54
C THR A 107 3.42 8.48 4.59
N CYS A 108 3.77 7.89 3.43
CA CYS A 108 3.93 6.45 3.27
C CYS A 108 5.24 5.93 3.88
N ARG A 109 5.14 4.94 4.78
CA ARG A 109 6.29 4.27 5.39
C ARG A 109 7.31 3.78 4.36
N TRP A 110 6.85 3.07 3.33
CA TRP A 110 7.75 2.50 2.31
C TRP A 110 8.47 3.58 1.51
N PHE A 111 7.78 4.68 1.17
CA PHE A 111 8.43 5.82 0.50
C PHE A 111 9.43 6.53 1.43
N PHE A 112 9.16 6.60 2.73
CA PHE A 112 10.12 7.19 3.66
C PHE A 112 11.38 6.35 3.81
N GLN A 113 11.26 5.04 3.76
CA GLN A 113 12.36 4.06 3.84
C GLN A 113 13.20 4.06 2.56
N ASP A 114 12.61 3.74 1.40
CA ASP A 114 13.37 3.48 0.16
C ASP A 114 12.99 4.39 -1.01
N LYS A 115 12.22 5.45 -0.76
CA LYS A 115 11.88 6.49 -1.74
C LYS A 115 11.25 5.90 -3.01
N LYS A 116 11.83 6.24 -4.16
CA LYS A 116 11.35 5.82 -5.48
C LYS A 116 11.41 4.31 -5.64
N ASP A 117 12.37 3.64 -5.01
CA ASP A 117 12.58 2.20 -5.21
C ASP A 117 11.43 1.39 -4.63
N ALA A 118 11.00 1.73 -3.41
CA ALA A 118 9.75 1.24 -2.84
C ALA A 118 8.54 1.51 -3.75
N CYS A 119 8.43 2.72 -4.32
CA CYS A 119 7.27 3.05 -5.15
C CYS A 119 7.20 2.29 -6.48
N LEU A 120 8.34 1.92 -7.06
CA LEU A 120 8.40 1.15 -8.30
C LEU A 120 7.82 -0.25 -8.12
N VAL A 121 8.11 -0.89 -6.98
CA VAL A 121 7.66 -2.24 -6.64
C VAL A 121 6.30 -2.27 -5.96
N CYS A 122 5.93 -1.24 -5.19
CA CYS A 122 4.69 -1.20 -4.39
C CYS A 122 3.43 -1.43 -5.23
N LYS A 123 3.44 -1.06 -6.52
CA LYS A 123 2.30 -1.30 -7.42
C LYS A 123 2.12 -2.76 -7.84
N TYR A 124 3.04 -3.65 -7.48
CA TYR A 124 2.98 -5.09 -7.76
C TYR A 124 2.77 -5.93 -6.51
N VAL A 125 2.72 -5.30 -5.33
CA VAL A 125 2.47 -6.02 -4.09
C VAL A 125 0.95 -6.18 -3.96
N ILE A 126 0.52 -7.44 -3.91
CA ILE A 126 -0.87 -7.84 -3.67
C ILE A 126 -0.88 -8.62 -2.36
N ARG A 127 -1.92 -8.42 -1.53
CA ARG A 127 -2.08 -9.21 -0.31
C ARG A 127 -2.76 -10.51 -0.70
N ASP A 128 -2.28 -11.64 -0.19
CA ASP A 128 -3.00 -12.91 -0.26
C ASP A 128 -3.20 -13.40 1.17
N PRO A 129 -4.38 -13.14 1.78
CA PRO A 129 -4.71 -13.79 3.03
C PRO A 129 -4.99 -15.27 2.75
N SER A 130 -4.06 -16.12 3.18
CA SER A 130 -4.26 -17.57 3.34
C SER A 130 -5.35 -17.85 4.36
#